data_AF-A0A8X8GAR8-F1
#
_entry.id   AF-A0A8X8GAR8-F1
#
_cell.length_a   1.000
_cell.length_b   1.000
_cell.length_c   1.000
_cell.angle_alpha   90.00
_cell.angle_beta   90.00
_cell.angle_gamma   90.00
#
_symmetry.space_group_name_H-M   'P 1'
#
loop_
_entity.id
_entity.type
_entity.pdbx_description
1 polymer ?
#
loop_
_entity_poly.entity_id
_entity_poly.type
_entity_poly.pdbx_seq_one_letter_code
_entity_poly.pdbx_strand_id
1 'polypeptide(L)'
;MFIHATADKRQQHPSKEAGFTLVEIMIALAILTIMAVVLFPLFSQTINYSQTTTTRAHLNELVKGLKVAYEKDAMVVDTTGADGDVVFTSNWGQVLGAPNDPLGTATLTSGSTTVNPVQAYALGNQASLESGFYAIAGAAGTSPLSLATDGYGNPFWVYVSPEMEGHYDGYPVYYHDVAFLSTNGAPSSVTPASQGVTYTCTVNPTYEQSGCSLNLGTNGGQHDAVATFSGYAVEQHLYHVTLRKMKTVGDAYGAYFTTQYLANASRNADIDYFANIDTAWNGCGPGGTGGNAYMDTSSPIPNSGNGSNSGPSYYFPGENPDGSTASYYGTNFLMDVQPATWDNNAFINNLGLSLPSVTSAWGFLMGIGNGPNSSNYGNGEPYTQNRDPLSCNTNMQSPPYTAFILAWAPNTVLLSIPVVGNY
;
A
#
# COMPACT_ATOMS: atom_id res chain seq x y z
N MET A 1 -84.70 -12.60 -12.77
CA MET A 1 -83.87 -12.64 -13.99
C MET A 1 -82.92 -13.83 -13.85
N PHE A 2 -83.29 -14.96 -14.45
CA PHE A 2 -82.54 -16.22 -14.38
C PHE A 2 -81.48 -16.23 -15.48
N ILE A 3 -80.21 -16.46 -15.14
CA ILE A 3 -79.15 -16.75 -16.12
C ILE A 3 -78.73 -18.21 -15.91
N HIS A 4 -78.89 -18.98 -16.99
CA HIS A 4 -78.68 -20.41 -17.11
C HIS A 4 -77.20 -20.67 -17.40
N ALA A 5 -76.50 -21.38 -16.51
CA ALA A 5 -75.12 -21.81 -16.71
C ALA A 5 -75.11 -23.28 -17.18
N THR A 6 -74.79 -23.50 -18.45
CA THR A 6 -74.53 -24.81 -19.04
C THR A 6 -73.19 -25.36 -18.57
N ALA A 7 -73.23 -26.47 -17.83
CA ALA A 7 -72.05 -27.20 -17.38
C ALA A 7 -71.48 -28.06 -18.51
N ASP A 8 -70.25 -27.73 -18.94
CA ASP A 8 -69.47 -28.48 -19.91
C ASP A 8 -68.83 -29.72 -19.25
N LYS A 9 -69.19 -30.91 -19.74
CA LYS A 9 -68.69 -32.21 -19.24
C LYS A 9 -67.31 -32.48 -19.84
N ARG A 10 -66.25 -32.21 -19.07
CA ARG A 10 -64.90 -32.72 -19.37
C ARG A 10 -64.90 -34.25 -19.34
N GLN A 11 -64.62 -34.87 -20.48
CA GLN A 11 -64.38 -36.30 -20.60
C GLN A 11 -63.08 -36.67 -19.88
N GLN A 12 -63.18 -37.39 -18.76
CA GLN A 12 -62.05 -38.06 -18.12
C GLN A 12 -61.75 -39.33 -18.92
N HIS A 13 -60.62 -39.32 -19.64
CA HIS A 13 -60.07 -40.54 -20.22
C HIS A 13 -59.49 -41.41 -19.10
N PRO A 14 -59.87 -42.70 -18.99
CA PRO A 14 -59.26 -43.61 -18.04
C PRO A 14 -57.80 -43.88 -18.45
N SER A 15 -56.86 -43.40 -17.65
CA SER A 15 -55.44 -43.73 -17.77
C SER A 15 -55.27 -45.21 -17.44
N LYS A 16 -55.13 -46.05 -18.47
CA LYS A 16 -54.65 -47.42 -18.30
C LYS A 16 -53.21 -47.35 -17.80
N GLU A 17 -53.00 -47.65 -16.53
CA GLU A 17 -51.67 -47.86 -15.97
C GLU A 17 -51.07 -49.14 -16.58
N ALA A 18 -50.24 -48.97 -17.60
CA ALA A 18 -49.40 -50.05 -18.12
C ALA A 18 -48.24 -50.24 -17.14
N GLY A 19 -48.27 -51.32 -16.36
CA GLY A 19 -47.17 -51.69 -15.48
C GLY A 19 -45.89 -51.99 -16.29
N PHE A 20 -44.77 -51.39 -15.89
CA PHE A 20 -43.46 -51.65 -16.50
C PHE A 20 -43.12 -53.13 -16.42
N THR A 21 -42.77 -53.73 -17.56
CA THR A 21 -42.29 -55.11 -17.58
C THR A 21 -40.85 -55.19 -17.05
N LEU A 22 -40.50 -56.29 -16.38
CA LEU A 22 -39.13 -56.54 -15.90
C LEU A 22 -38.09 -56.39 -17.03
N VAL A 23 -38.46 -56.82 -18.23
CA VAL A 23 -37.62 -56.74 -19.43
C VAL A 23 -37.37 -55.28 -19.84
N GLU A 24 -38.37 -54.41 -19.78
CA GLU A 24 -38.20 -52.98 -20.05
C GLU A 24 -37.24 -52.31 -19.08
N ILE A 25 -37.32 -52.65 -17.80
CA ILE A 25 -36.39 -52.12 -16.79
C ILE A 25 -34.95 -52.60 -17.07
N MET A 26 -34.77 -53.88 -17.45
CA MET A 26 -33.44 -54.39 -17.80
C MET A 26 -32.86 -53.71 -19.05
N ILE A 27 -33.67 -53.52 -20.10
CA ILE A 27 -33.22 -52.83 -21.32
C ILE A 27 -32.89 -51.36 -21.02
N ALA A 28 -33.72 -50.66 -20.24
CA ALA A 28 -33.47 -49.28 -19.85
C ALA A 28 -32.16 -49.12 -19.05
N LEU A 29 -31.89 -50.02 -18.09
CA LEU A 29 -30.64 -50.03 -17.34
C LEU A 29 -29.42 -50.35 -18.22
N ALA A 30 -29.55 -51.27 -19.18
CA ALA A 30 -28.48 -51.58 -20.12
C ALA A 30 -28.15 -50.38 -21.03
N ILE A 31 -29.16 -49.65 -21.53
CA ILE A 31 -28.94 -48.45 -22.34
C ILE A 31 -28.31 -47.34 -21.49
N LEU A 32 -28.81 -47.13 -20.26
CA LEU A 32 -28.30 -46.09 -19.37
C LEU A 32 -26.83 -46.31 -18.98
N THR A 33 -26.44 -47.56 -18.73
CA THR A 33 -25.03 -47.90 -18.42
C THR A 33 -24.10 -47.66 -19.62
N ILE A 34 -24.50 -48.07 -20.83
CA ILE A 34 -23.73 -47.79 -22.06
C ILE A 34 -23.59 -46.28 -22.27
N MET A 35 -24.69 -45.54 -22.11
CA MET A 35 -24.68 -44.08 -22.28
C MET A 35 -23.79 -43.39 -21.23
N ALA A 36 -23.84 -43.82 -19.97
CA ALA A 36 -23.00 -43.27 -18.91
C ALA A 36 -21.51 -43.47 -19.19
N VAL A 37 -21.10 -44.64 -19.69
CA VAL A 37 -19.70 -44.93 -20.03
C VAL A 37 -19.19 -44.02 -21.16
N VAL A 38 -20.02 -43.73 -22.17
CA VAL A 38 -19.65 -42.85 -23.28
C VAL A 38 -19.60 -41.38 -22.86
N LEU A 39 -20.50 -40.94 -21.97
CA LEU A 39 -20.58 -39.54 -21.54
C LEU A 39 -19.58 -39.17 -20.44
N PHE A 40 -19.12 -40.14 -19.63
CA PHE A 40 -18.24 -39.86 -18.49
C PHE A 40 -16.96 -39.09 -18.84
N PRO A 41 -16.22 -39.41 -19.93
CA PRO A 41 -15.04 -38.64 -20.33
C PRO A 41 -15.36 -37.16 -20.64
N LEU A 42 -16.51 -36.90 -21.28
CA LEU A 42 -16.94 -35.53 -21.63
C LEU A 42 -17.31 -34.74 -20.37
N PHE A 43 -18.02 -35.37 -19.43
CA PHE A 43 -18.33 -34.74 -18.15
C PHE A 43 -17.06 -34.41 -17.35
N SER A 44 -16.10 -35.33 -17.30
CA SER A 44 -14.82 -35.11 -16.63
C SER A 44 -14.04 -33.94 -17.25
N GLN A 45 -13.97 -33.85 -18.58
CA GLN A 45 -13.33 -32.72 -19.27
C GLN A 45 -14.05 -31.40 -19.00
N THR A 46 -15.39 -31.41 -18.99
CA THR A 46 -16.21 -30.21 -18.74
C THR A 46 -16.04 -29.70 -17.32
N ILE A 47 -16.05 -30.60 -16.33
CA ILE A 47 -15.82 -30.26 -14.93
C ILE A 47 -14.42 -29.69 -14.77
N ASN A 48 -13.37 -30.36 -15.26
CA ASN A 48 -12.00 -29.85 -15.18
C ASN A 48 -11.86 -28.47 -15.82
N TYR A 49 -12.41 -28.26 -17.02
CA TYR A 49 -12.39 -26.96 -17.68
C TYR A 49 -13.09 -25.86 -16.85
N SER A 50 -14.25 -26.18 -16.26
CA SER A 50 -14.97 -25.27 -15.38
C SER A 50 -14.12 -24.93 -14.15
N GLN A 51 -13.51 -25.93 -13.51
CA GLN A 51 -12.69 -25.74 -12.32
C GLN A 51 -11.44 -24.91 -12.63
N THR A 52 -10.70 -25.19 -13.71
CA THR A 52 -9.57 -24.38 -14.16
C THR A 52 -9.98 -22.93 -14.45
N THR A 53 -11.14 -22.73 -15.09
CA THR A 53 -11.67 -21.40 -15.40
C THR A 53 -12.00 -20.63 -14.12
N THR A 54 -12.67 -21.28 -13.17
CA THR A 54 -12.95 -20.72 -11.84
C THR A 54 -11.67 -20.39 -11.09
N THR A 55 -10.67 -21.28 -11.08
CA THR A 55 -9.36 -21.03 -10.45
C THR A 55 -8.70 -19.78 -11.01
N ARG A 56 -8.69 -19.60 -12.34
CA ARG A 56 -8.13 -18.39 -12.97
C ARG A 56 -8.92 -17.13 -12.65
N ALA A 57 -10.24 -17.22 -12.54
CA ALA A 57 -11.08 -16.10 -12.10
C ALA A 57 -10.73 -15.70 -10.66
N HIS A 58 -10.68 -16.66 -9.74
CA HIS A 58 -10.32 -16.42 -8.34
C HIS A 58 -8.90 -15.86 -8.19
N LEU A 59 -7.92 -16.36 -8.95
CA LEU A 59 -6.55 -15.80 -8.94
C LEU A 59 -6.51 -14.33 -9.40
N ASN A 60 -7.29 -13.98 -10.42
CA ASN A 60 -7.39 -12.59 -10.87
C ASN A 60 -8.09 -11.71 -9.82
N GLU A 61 -9.11 -12.22 -9.14
CA GLU A 61 -9.76 -11.54 -8.03
C GLU A 61 -8.82 -11.36 -6.83
N LEU A 62 -8.02 -12.38 -6.51
CA LEU A 62 -6.98 -12.32 -5.48
C LEU A 62 -5.96 -11.22 -5.77
N VAL A 63 -5.37 -11.19 -6.97
CA VAL A 63 -4.36 -10.17 -7.31
C VAL A 63 -4.98 -8.77 -7.33
N LYS A 64 -6.21 -8.60 -7.82
CA LYS A 64 -6.91 -7.31 -7.80
C LYS A 64 -7.24 -6.87 -6.37
N GLY A 65 -7.79 -7.77 -5.56
CA GLY A 65 -8.11 -7.52 -4.15
C GLY A 65 -6.85 -7.19 -3.35
N LEU A 66 -5.77 -7.95 -3.56
CA LEU A 66 -4.49 -7.72 -2.93
C LEU A 66 -3.94 -6.35 -3.31
N LYS A 67 -3.95 -6.00 -4.60
CA LYS A 67 -3.51 -4.68 -5.05
C LYS A 67 -4.27 -3.55 -4.35
N VAL A 68 -5.60 -3.64 -4.27
CA VAL A 68 -6.43 -2.60 -3.63
C VAL A 68 -6.20 -2.54 -2.11
N ALA A 69 -6.08 -3.69 -1.45
CA ALA A 69 -5.76 -3.75 -0.03
C ALA A 69 -4.36 -3.19 0.26
N TYR A 70 -3.38 -3.56 -0.58
CA TYR A 70 -2.01 -3.07 -0.50
C TYR A 70 -1.96 -1.55 -0.72
N GLU A 71 -2.56 -1.02 -1.79
CA GLU A 71 -2.58 0.44 -2.05
C GLU A 71 -3.21 1.23 -0.89
N LYS A 72 -4.25 0.67 -0.26
CA LYS A 72 -4.94 1.31 0.87
C LYS A 72 -4.05 1.36 2.12
N ASP A 73 -3.38 0.25 2.43
CA ASP A 73 -2.67 0.05 3.69
C ASP A 73 -1.13 0.03 3.51
N ALA A 74 -0.64 0.51 2.35
CA ALA A 74 0.75 0.50 1.89
C ALA A 74 1.76 0.97 2.96
N MET A 75 1.43 2.05 3.67
CA MET A 75 2.27 2.56 4.74
C MET A 75 2.47 1.54 5.86
N VAL A 76 1.44 0.75 6.20
CA VAL A 76 1.55 -0.28 7.23
C VAL A 76 2.30 -1.49 6.67
N VAL A 77 1.92 -1.93 5.48
CA VAL A 77 2.48 -3.11 4.83
C VAL A 77 4.00 -3.04 4.81
N ASP A 78 4.58 -1.92 4.37
CA ASP A 78 6.01 -1.77 4.12
C ASP A 78 6.78 -1.02 5.24
N THR A 79 6.22 -0.96 6.46
CA THR A 79 6.90 -0.35 7.64
C THR A 79 6.99 -1.32 8.82
N THR A 80 6.41 -2.50 8.72
CA THR A 80 6.29 -3.42 9.87
C THR A 80 7.57 -4.22 10.14
N GLY A 81 8.52 -4.27 9.19
CA GLY A 81 9.63 -5.22 9.25
C GLY A 81 9.12 -6.66 9.36
N ALA A 82 7.96 -6.93 8.77
CA ALA A 82 7.29 -8.22 8.82
C ALA A 82 7.89 -9.12 7.75
N ASP A 83 9.09 -9.64 8.03
CA ASP A 83 9.87 -10.40 7.07
C ASP A 83 9.20 -11.73 6.68
N GLY A 84 8.54 -11.73 5.52
CA GLY A 84 7.79 -12.87 5.01
C GLY A 84 6.27 -12.78 5.25
N ASP A 85 5.79 -11.64 5.71
CA ASP A 85 4.38 -11.37 6.03
C ASP A 85 3.94 -10.02 5.43
N VAL A 86 2.79 -10.00 4.74
CA VAL A 86 2.11 -8.75 4.36
C VAL A 86 1.12 -8.38 5.47
N VAL A 87 1.42 -7.30 6.19
CA VAL A 87 0.63 -6.85 7.34
C VAL A 87 -0.24 -5.66 6.94
N PHE A 88 -1.55 -5.86 6.85
CA PHE A 88 -2.49 -4.80 6.42
C PHE A 88 -2.94 -3.88 7.57
N THR A 89 -2.67 -4.25 8.82
CA THR A 89 -3.14 -3.52 9.99
C THR A 89 -2.03 -3.36 11.02
N SER A 90 -1.88 -2.16 11.60
CA SER A 90 -0.83 -1.87 12.58
C SER A 90 -0.86 -2.77 13.81
N ASN A 91 -2.03 -3.24 14.22
CA ASN A 91 -2.17 -4.19 15.34
C ASN A 91 -1.89 -5.65 14.96
N TRP A 92 -1.40 -5.92 13.74
CA TRP A 92 -1.14 -7.26 13.22
C TRP A 92 -2.38 -8.18 13.18
N GLY A 93 -3.59 -7.59 13.15
CA GLY A 93 -4.84 -8.34 13.08
C GLY A 93 -5.10 -9.00 11.72
N GLN A 94 -4.49 -8.49 10.64
CA GLN A 94 -4.62 -9.01 9.28
C GLN A 94 -3.24 -9.20 8.65
N VAL A 95 -2.82 -10.47 8.52
CA VAL A 95 -1.50 -10.86 8.04
C VAL A 95 -1.65 -11.97 6.99
N LEU A 96 -1.01 -11.78 5.84
CA LEU A 96 -0.89 -12.79 4.79
C LEU A 96 0.56 -13.27 4.75
N GLY A 97 0.81 -14.56 4.84
CA GLY A 97 2.18 -15.09 4.89
C GLY A 97 2.36 -16.15 5.97
N ALA A 98 3.61 -16.48 6.27
CA ALA A 98 3.98 -17.43 7.30
C ALA A 98 4.34 -16.69 8.59
N PRO A 99 3.42 -16.57 9.57
CA PRO A 99 3.78 -16.01 10.86
C PRO A 99 4.88 -16.91 11.44
N ASN A 100 6.06 -16.34 11.68
CA ASN A 100 7.28 -17.02 12.14
C ASN A 100 8.10 -17.78 11.08
N ASP A 101 8.11 -17.41 9.79
CA ASP A 101 9.13 -17.92 8.87
C ASP A 101 10.55 -17.64 9.44
N PRO A 102 11.39 -18.67 9.64
CA PRO A 102 12.75 -18.53 10.17
C PRO A 102 13.72 -17.77 9.25
N LEU A 103 13.30 -17.28 8.08
CA LEU A 103 14.14 -16.49 7.16
C LEU A 103 14.62 -15.14 7.72
N GLY A 104 14.21 -14.80 8.95
CA GLY A 104 14.91 -13.82 9.76
C GLY A 104 14.39 -12.42 9.56
N THR A 105 14.44 -11.67 10.64
CA THR A 105 13.91 -10.32 10.81
C THR A 105 14.70 -9.25 10.02
N ALA A 106 15.06 -9.52 8.76
CA ALA A 106 15.92 -8.65 7.98
C ALA A 106 15.41 -8.45 6.55
N THR A 107 15.19 -7.18 6.21
CA THR A 107 15.00 -6.70 4.85
C THR A 107 16.08 -7.22 3.91
N LEU A 108 15.66 -7.78 2.76
CA LEU A 108 16.56 -8.23 1.70
C LEU A 108 17.08 -7.02 0.93
N THR A 109 18.31 -6.60 1.25
CA THR A 109 19.01 -5.49 0.58
C THR A 109 20.01 -5.95 -0.48
N SER A 110 20.41 -7.22 -0.43
CA SER A 110 21.25 -7.84 -1.47
C SER A 110 21.19 -9.37 -1.43
N GLY A 111 21.43 -10.01 -2.57
CA GLY A 111 21.53 -11.46 -2.68
C GLY A 111 20.23 -12.12 -3.13
N SER A 112 20.06 -13.40 -2.79
CA SER A 112 18.90 -14.20 -3.20
C SER A 112 18.47 -15.13 -2.08
N THR A 113 17.16 -15.30 -1.93
CA THR A 113 16.55 -16.22 -0.96
C THR A 113 15.38 -16.98 -1.59
N THR A 114 15.10 -18.18 -1.08
CA THR A 114 13.95 -18.99 -1.50
C THR A 114 12.88 -18.93 -0.42
N VAL A 115 11.65 -18.63 -0.83
CA VAL A 115 10.50 -18.45 0.04
C VAL A 115 9.74 -19.77 0.17
N ASN A 116 9.32 -20.09 1.40
CA ASN A 116 8.45 -21.22 1.67
C ASN A 116 6.99 -20.79 1.54
N PRO A 117 6.13 -21.57 0.85
CA PRO A 117 4.73 -21.23 0.76
C PRO A 117 3.97 -21.63 2.02
N VAL A 118 2.87 -20.91 2.27
CA VAL A 118 1.83 -21.27 3.23
C VAL A 118 0.54 -21.64 2.52
N GLN A 119 -0.30 -22.43 3.19
CA GLN A 119 -1.65 -22.69 2.68
C GLN A 119 -2.59 -21.65 3.27
N ALA A 120 -3.44 -21.07 2.41
CA ALA A 120 -4.45 -20.11 2.83
C ALA A 120 -5.31 -20.60 4.02
N TYR A 121 -5.57 -21.92 4.08
CA TYR A 121 -6.07 -22.62 5.25
C TYR A 121 -5.61 -24.09 5.21
N ALA A 122 -5.57 -24.77 6.36
CA ALA A 122 -5.28 -26.18 6.43
C ALA A 122 -6.41 -27.00 5.79
N LEU A 123 -6.07 -27.95 4.92
CA LEU A 123 -7.08 -28.73 4.20
C LEU A 123 -8.06 -29.42 5.17
N GLY A 124 -9.36 -29.22 4.94
CA GLY A 124 -10.43 -29.72 5.80
C GLY A 124 -10.70 -28.88 7.06
N ASN A 125 -9.95 -27.81 7.29
CA ASN A 125 -10.14 -26.89 8.41
C ASN A 125 -10.19 -25.43 7.92
N GLN A 126 -11.32 -25.03 7.36
CA GLN A 126 -11.55 -23.65 6.88
C GLN A 126 -11.49 -22.59 8.00
N ALA A 127 -11.59 -23.00 9.27
CA ALA A 127 -11.47 -22.09 10.40
C ALA A 127 -10.01 -21.61 10.63
N SER A 128 -9.02 -22.26 10.02
CA SER A 128 -7.61 -21.85 10.08
C SER A 128 -7.24 -20.88 8.94
N LEU A 129 -8.21 -20.19 8.35
CA LEU A 129 -7.98 -19.22 7.30
C LEU A 129 -7.02 -18.11 7.77
N GLU A 130 -5.97 -17.84 6.99
CA GLU A 130 -5.06 -16.73 7.22
C GLU A 130 -5.80 -15.39 7.26
N SER A 131 -5.46 -14.56 8.24
CA SER A 131 -6.21 -13.33 8.52
C SER A 131 -6.07 -12.27 7.42
N GLY A 132 -5.00 -12.32 6.61
CA GLY A 132 -4.78 -11.44 5.48
C GLY A 132 -5.83 -11.60 4.37
N PHE A 133 -6.45 -12.77 4.23
CA PHE A 133 -7.54 -12.95 3.28
C PHE A 133 -8.78 -12.11 3.62
N TYR A 134 -8.96 -11.68 4.87
CA TYR A 134 -10.04 -10.76 5.22
C TYR A 134 -9.81 -9.35 4.67
N ALA A 135 -8.56 -8.88 4.62
CA ALA A 135 -8.21 -7.59 4.01
C ALA A 135 -8.45 -7.64 2.50
N ILE A 136 -7.93 -8.68 1.83
CA ILE A 136 -8.08 -8.91 0.39
C ILE A 136 -9.57 -9.04 0.02
N ALA A 137 -10.35 -9.79 0.80
CA ALA A 137 -11.77 -9.99 0.57
C ALA A 137 -12.59 -8.72 0.71
N GLY A 138 -12.30 -7.90 1.72
CA GLY A 138 -12.92 -6.59 1.89
C GLY A 138 -12.68 -5.67 0.70
N ALA A 139 -11.47 -5.73 0.12
CA ALA A 139 -11.10 -4.96 -1.07
C ALA A 139 -11.70 -5.53 -2.38
N ALA A 140 -11.77 -6.85 -2.51
CA ALA A 140 -12.32 -7.53 -3.68
C ALA A 140 -13.86 -7.57 -3.72
N GLY A 141 -14.53 -7.37 -2.59
CA GLY A 141 -15.99 -7.41 -2.48
C GLY A 141 -16.56 -8.84 -2.53
N THR A 142 -15.83 -9.82 -2.00
CA THR A 142 -16.21 -11.24 -1.98
C THR A 142 -15.94 -11.86 -0.61
N SER A 143 -16.26 -13.14 -0.40
CA SER A 143 -15.99 -13.80 0.88
C SER A 143 -14.52 -14.24 0.99
N PRO A 144 -13.89 -14.13 2.18
CA PRO A 144 -12.51 -14.57 2.40
C PRO A 144 -12.26 -16.03 2.02
N LEU A 145 -13.19 -16.91 2.38
CA LEU A 145 -13.08 -18.33 2.05
C LEU A 145 -13.17 -18.58 0.54
N SER A 146 -14.08 -17.91 -0.18
CA SER A 146 -14.20 -18.07 -1.64
C SER A 146 -12.92 -17.63 -2.36
N LEU A 147 -12.23 -16.60 -1.87
CA LEU A 147 -10.94 -16.17 -2.42
C LEU A 147 -9.81 -17.13 -2.09
N ALA A 148 -9.84 -17.73 -0.90
CA ALA A 148 -8.82 -18.67 -0.45
C ALA A 148 -8.92 -20.05 -1.11
N THR A 149 -10.03 -20.35 -1.80
CA THR A 149 -10.32 -21.66 -2.39
C THR A 149 -10.26 -21.60 -3.92
N ASP A 150 -9.60 -22.57 -4.54
CA ASP A 150 -9.55 -22.72 -6.00
C ASP A 150 -10.84 -23.37 -6.57
N GLY A 151 -10.93 -23.50 -7.90
CA GLY A 151 -12.07 -24.14 -8.55
C GLY A 151 -12.26 -25.62 -8.21
N TYR A 152 -11.26 -26.28 -7.62
CA TYR A 152 -11.29 -27.68 -7.18
C TYR A 152 -11.72 -27.84 -5.72
N GLY A 153 -11.93 -26.74 -4.99
CA GLY A 153 -12.26 -26.76 -3.57
C GLY A 153 -11.04 -26.84 -2.64
N ASN A 154 -9.83 -26.68 -3.18
CA ASN A 154 -8.58 -26.73 -2.42
C ASN A 154 -8.11 -25.32 -2.04
N PRO A 155 -7.39 -25.16 -0.91
CA PRO A 155 -6.76 -23.89 -0.58
C PRO A 155 -5.67 -23.51 -1.58
N PHE A 156 -5.54 -22.23 -1.88
CA PHE A 156 -4.35 -21.71 -2.57
C PHE A 156 -3.12 -21.81 -1.68
N TRP A 157 -1.96 -21.97 -2.32
CA TRP A 157 -0.66 -21.74 -1.72
C TRP A 157 -0.25 -20.29 -1.95
N VAL A 158 0.24 -19.64 -0.90
CA VAL A 158 0.68 -18.25 -0.90
C VAL A 158 2.17 -18.21 -0.64
N TYR A 159 2.91 -17.50 -1.48
CA TYR A 159 4.29 -17.14 -1.25
C TYR A 159 4.34 -15.64 -1.01
N VAL A 160 5.02 -15.22 0.06
CA VAL A 160 5.25 -13.82 0.39
C VAL A 160 6.75 -13.62 0.51
N SER A 161 7.30 -12.67 -0.25
CA SER A 161 8.72 -12.35 -0.15
C SER A 161 9.06 -11.82 1.25
N PRO A 162 10.34 -11.89 1.68
CA PRO A 162 10.81 -10.96 2.70
C PRO A 162 10.53 -9.51 2.25
N GLU A 163 10.61 -8.56 3.17
CA GLU A 163 10.63 -7.14 2.78
C GLU A 163 11.87 -6.92 1.90
N MET A 164 11.69 -6.35 0.71
CA MET A 164 12.78 -6.12 -0.25
C MET A 164 13.03 -4.63 -0.40
N GLU A 165 14.30 -4.25 -0.52
CA GLU A 165 14.69 -2.87 -0.80
C GLU A 165 14.98 -2.68 -2.30
N GLY A 166 14.09 -1.99 -2.99
CA GLY A 166 14.29 -1.40 -4.32
C GLY A 166 14.71 0.06 -4.22
N HIS A 167 14.83 0.75 -5.36
CA HIS A 167 15.17 2.17 -5.41
C HIS A 167 14.31 2.91 -6.44
N TYR A 168 13.87 4.13 -6.11
CA TYR A 168 13.16 5.01 -7.03
C TYR A 168 13.58 6.46 -6.83
N ASP A 169 14.09 7.09 -7.90
CA ASP A 169 14.56 8.48 -7.88
C ASP A 169 15.58 8.78 -6.76
N GLY A 170 16.44 7.80 -6.48
CA GLY A 170 17.46 7.88 -5.42
C GLY A 170 16.97 7.59 -4.00
N TYR A 171 15.67 7.34 -3.81
CA TYR A 171 15.10 6.92 -2.52
C TYR A 171 15.01 5.39 -2.44
N PRO A 172 15.28 4.78 -1.27
CA PRO A 172 14.96 3.39 -1.04
C PRO A 172 13.44 3.20 -1.06
N VAL A 173 13.00 2.07 -1.63
CA VAL A 173 11.59 1.67 -1.73
C VAL A 173 11.47 0.27 -1.13
N TYR A 174 10.70 0.14 -0.06
CA TYR A 174 10.46 -1.13 0.61
C TYR A 174 9.16 -1.74 0.11
N TYR A 175 9.15 -3.03 -0.20
CA TYR A 175 7.96 -3.70 -0.73
C TYR A 175 7.99 -5.23 -0.55
N HIS A 176 6.83 -5.85 -0.72
CA HIS A 176 6.69 -7.30 -0.84
C HIS A 176 6.20 -7.74 -2.24
N ASP A 177 6.72 -8.85 -2.73
CA ASP A 177 6.14 -9.60 -3.85
C ASP A 177 5.35 -10.81 -3.30
N VAL A 178 4.22 -11.11 -3.94
CA VAL A 178 3.33 -12.20 -3.54
C VAL A 178 3.03 -13.10 -4.74
N ALA A 179 3.00 -14.41 -4.54
CA ALA A 179 2.53 -15.37 -5.53
C ALA A 179 1.44 -16.27 -4.95
N PHE A 180 0.39 -16.50 -5.74
CA PHE A 180 -0.67 -17.46 -5.46
C PHE A 180 -0.56 -18.64 -6.43
N LEU A 181 -0.65 -19.85 -5.91
CA LEU A 181 -0.53 -21.09 -6.69
C LEU A 181 -1.66 -22.07 -6.33
N SER A 182 -2.31 -22.62 -7.35
CA SER A 182 -3.21 -23.77 -7.20
C SER A 182 -2.48 -25.05 -7.65
N THR A 183 -2.71 -26.13 -6.91
CA THR A 183 -2.24 -27.48 -7.27
C THR A 183 -3.26 -28.27 -8.11
N ASN A 184 -4.27 -27.59 -8.67
CA ASN A 184 -5.19 -28.15 -9.66
C ASN A 184 -5.87 -29.46 -9.25
N GLY A 185 -6.39 -29.52 -8.02
CA GLY A 185 -7.04 -30.73 -7.53
C GLY A 185 -6.08 -31.86 -7.11
N ALA A 186 -4.76 -31.60 -7.05
CA ALA A 186 -3.80 -32.61 -6.57
C ALA A 186 -4.18 -33.13 -5.17
N PRO A 187 -3.86 -34.40 -4.87
CA PRO A 187 -4.09 -34.97 -3.55
C PRO A 187 -3.44 -34.14 -2.44
N SER A 188 -4.00 -34.21 -1.24
CA SER A 188 -3.53 -33.46 -0.07
C SER A 188 -2.08 -33.71 0.32
N SER A 189 -1.49 -34.83 -0.10
CA SER A 189 -0.09 -35.18 0.13
C SER A 189 0.88 -34.47 -0.81
N VAL A 190 0.38 -33.82 -1.86
CA VAL A 190 1.19 -33.11 -2.85
C VAL A 190 1.33 -31.66 -2.45
N THR A 191 2.56 -31.27 -2.13
CA THR A 191 2.93 -29.87 -1.82
C THR A 191 3.71 -29.27 -3.00
N PRO A 192 3.71 -27.94 -3.17
CA PRO A 192 4.51 -27.29 -4.20
C PRO A 192 5.99 -27.69 -4.14
N ALA A 193 6.56 -27.76 -2.93
CA ALA A 193 7.94 -28.20 -2.71
C ALA A 193 8.19 -29.64 -3.19
N SER A 194 7.25 -30.56 -2.95
CA SER A 194 7.35 -31.95 -3.43
C SER A 194 7.37 -32.07 -4.96
N GLN A 195 6.86 -31.06 -5.66
CA GLN A 195 6.83 -30.98 -7.13
C GLN A 195 8.00 -30.17 -7.70
N GLY A 196 8.89 -29.66 -6.84
CA GLY A 196 10.04 -28.85 -7.24
C GLY A 196 9.69 -27.40 -7.55
N VAL A 197 8.55 -26.90 -7.06
CA VAL A 197 8.23 -25.47 -7.16
C VAL A 197 9.12 -24.68 -6.23
N THR A 198 9.75 -23.63 -6.75
CA THR A 198 10.56 -22.69 -5.97
C THR A 198 10.14 -21.26 -6.28
N TYR A 199 9.99 -20.44 -5.23
CA TYR A 199 9.83 -19.00 -5.37
C TYR A 199 11.09 -18.32 -4.84
N THR A 200 11.82 -17.66 -5.73
CA THR A 200 13.15 -17.11 -5.43
C THR A 200 13.13 -15.62 -5.59
N CYS A 201 13.41 -14.92 -4.50
CA CYS A 201 13.50 -13.46 -4.43
C CYS A 201 14.96 -13.04 -4.53
N THR A 202 15.24 -11.99 -5.29
CA THR A 202 16.60 -11.50 -5.52
C THR A 202 16.62 -9.99 -5.46
N VAL A 203 17.63 -9.43 -4.78
CA VAL A 203 17.95 -8.00 -4.79
C VAL A 203 19.39 -7.81 -5.22
N ASN A 204 19.60 -6.98 -6.22
CA ASN A 204 20.91 -6.62 -6.74
C ASN A 204 21.02 -5.08 -6.81
N PRO A 205 21.59 -4.45 -5.77
CA PRO A 205 21.70 -2.99 -5.71
C PRO A 205 22.68 -2.44 -6.76
N THR A 206 23.61 -3.25 -7.28
CA THR A 206 24.54 -2.82 -8.35
C THR A 206 23.85 -2.56 -9.67
N TYR A 207 22.76 -3.30 -9.97
CA TYR A 207 22.00 -3.15 -11.21
C TYR A 207 20.60 -2.59 -10.99
N GLU A 208 20.27 -2.15 -9.77
CA GLU A 208 18.94 -1.70 -9.36
C GLU A 208 17.84 -2.71 -9.74
N GLN A 209 18.14 -4.01 -9.60
CA GLN A 209 17.22 -5.10 -9.90
C GLN A 209 16.72 -5.71 -8.61
N SER A 210 15.40 -5.81 -8.45
CA SER A 210 14.79 -6.50 -7.33
C SER A 210 13.49 -7.18 -7.78
N GLY A 211 13.09 -8.24 -7.08
CA GLY A 211 11.84 -8.96 -7.32
C GLY A 211 11.96 -10.47 -7.13
N CYS A 212 10.83 -11.15 -7.26
CA CYS A 212 10.76 -12.61 -7.12
C CYS A 212 10.34 -13.33 -8.40
N SER A 213 10.85 -14.54 -8.58
CA SER A 213 10.57 -15.40 -9.72
C SER A 213 10.09 -16.77 -9.25
N LEU A 214 9.01 -17.26 -9.88
CA LEU A 214 8.47 -18.58 -9.61
C LEU A 214 8.92 -19.57 -10.67
N ASN A 215 9.57 -20.65 -10.24
CA ASN A 215 9.85 -21.83 -11.05
C ASN A 215 8.86 -22.93 -10.67
N LEU A 216 8.11 -23.46 -11.65
CA LEU A 216 7.08 -24.48 -11.42
C LEU A 216 7.64 -25.91 -11.36
N GLY A 217 8.96 -26.08 -11.46
CA GLY A 217 9.61 -27.39 -11.49
C GLY A 217 9.43 -28.14 -12.81
N THR A 218 10.13 -29.26 -12.94
CA THR A 218 10.11 -30.13 -14.14
C THR A 218 9.36 -31.45 -13.91
N ASN A 219 8.90 -31.71 -12.68
CA ASN A 219 8.18 -32.93 -12.30
C ASN A 219 6.69 -32.85 -12.72
N GLY A 220 6.45 -32.78 -14.04
CA GLY A 220 5.24 -33.30 -14.67
C GLY A 220 3.89 -32.72 -14.22
N GLY A 221 3.70 -31.40 -14.31
CA GLY A 221 2.47 -30.84 -14.86
C GLY A 221 1.16 -30.89 -14.06
N GLN A 222 1.17 -30.58 -12.75
CA GLN A 222 -0.08 -30.38 -11.99
C GLN A 222 -0.25 -28.94 -11.47
N HIS A 223 0.58 -27.99 -11.92
CA HIS A 223 0.44 -26.57 -11.59
C HIS A 223 -0.20 -25.85 -12.76
N ASP A 224 -1.52 -25.70 -12.73
CA ASP A 224 -2.26 -25.18 -13.88
C ASP A 224 -2.43 -23.66 -13.85
N ALA A 225 -2.29 -23.05 -12.67
CA ALA A 225 -2.54 -21.64 -12.51
C ALA A 225 -1.73 -21.02 -11.38
N VAL A 226 -1.03 -19.94 -11.74
CA VAL A 226 -0.31 -19.06 -10.84
C VAL A 226 -0.70 -17.64 -11.16
N ALA A 227 -0.77 -16.80 -10.14
CA ALA A 227 -0.77 -15.36 -10.31
C ALA A 227 0.25 -14.73 -9.37
N THR A 228 0.98 -13.74 -9.86
CA THR A 228 1.95 -12.98 -9.09
C THR A 228 1.49 -11.54 -8.94
N PHE A 229 1.91 -10.91 -7.85
CA PHE A 229 1.70 -9.53 -7.51
C PHE A 229 3.05 -8.96 -7.07
N SER A 230 3.34 -7.72 -7.47
CA SER A 230 4.54 -7.02 -7.04
C SER A 230 4.17 -5.72 -6.35
N GLY A 231 4.53 -5.59 -5.08
CA GLY A 231 4.37 -4.37 -4.28
C GLY A 231 5.22 -3.23 -4.82
N TYR A 232 6.35 -3.52 -5.49
CA TYR A 232 7.23 -2.49 -6.06
C TYR A 232 6.48 -1.56 -7.02
N ALA A 233 5.62 -2.11 -7.88
CA ALA A 233 4.87 -1.29 -8.83
C ALA A 233 3.84 -0.37 -8.14
N VAL A 234 3.29 -0.81 -7.00
CA VAL A 234 2.40 0.00 -6.17
C VAL A 234 3.20 1.11 -5.50
N GLU A 235 4.26 0.77 -4.79
CA GLU A 235 5.09 1.74 -4.09
C GLU A 235 5.72 2.75 -5.05
N GLN A 236 6.27 2.31 -6.17
CA GLN A 236 6.81 3.19 -7.20
C GLN A 236 5.76 4.22 -7.68
N HIS A 237 4.50 3.81 -7.83
CA HIS A 237 3.41 4.72 -8.18
C HIS A 237 3.14 5.74 -7.06
N LEU A 238 3.11 5.30 -5.79
CA LEU A 238 2.88 6.15 -4.63
C LEU A 238 4.03 7.17 -4.44
N TYR A 239 5.29 6.75 -4.60
CA TYR A 239 6.45 7.63 -4.61
C TYR A 239 6.34 8.68 -5.72
N HIS A 240 6.07 8.27 -6.96
CA HIS A 240 5.92 9.18 -8.09
C HIS A 240 4.85 10.25 -7.87
N VAL A 241 3.67 9.83 -7.39
CA VAL A 241 2.56 10.73 -7.10
C VAL A 241 2.94 11.69 -5.98
N THR A 242 3.57 11.20 -4.91
CA THR A 242 3.99 12.02 -3.77
C THR A 242 5.04 13.05 -4.18
N LEU A 243 6.12 12.64 -4.85
CA LEU A 243 7.18 13.54 -5.31
C LEU A 243 6.64 14.63 -6.25
N ARG A 244 5.71 14.29 -7.16
CA ARG A 244 5.05 15.28 -8.02
C ARG A 244 4.24 16.29 -7.23
N LYS A 245 3.46 15.82 -6.24
CA LYS A 245 2.68 16.71 -5.37
C LYS A 245 3.61 17.61 -4.56
N MET A 246 4.64 17.05 -3.92
CA MET A 246 5.63 17.81 -3.17
C MET A 246 6.30 18.87 -4.03
N LYS A 247 6.65 18.55 -5.28
CA LYS A 247 7.21 19.53 -6.24
C LYS A 247 6.22 20.65 -6.54
N THR A 248 4.95 20.32 -6.76
CA THR A 248 3.90 21.32 -6.99
C THR A 248 3.74 22.26 -5.80
N VAL A 249 3.78 21.73 -4.58
CA VAL A 249 3.75 22.51 -3.33
C VAL A 249 5.01 23.36 -3.20
N GLY A 250 6.19 22.80 -3.48
CA GLY A 250 7.46 23.51 -3.45
C GLY A 250 7.52 24.67 -4.45
N ASP A 251 7.05 24.45 -5.68
CA ASP A 251 6.96 25.48 -6.72
C ASP A 251 6.02 26.63 -6.28
N ALA A 252 4.86 26.30 -5.69
CA ALA A 252 3.93 27.30 -5.14
C ALA A 252 4.56 28.09 -3.98
N TYR A 253 5.31 27.42 -3.10
CA TYR A 253 5.95 28.05 -1.96
C TYR A 253 7.13 28.95 -2.37
N GLY A 254 7.93 28.53 -3.36
CA GLY A 254 8.98 29.36 -3.96
C GLY A 254 8.40 30.59 -4.67
N ALA A 255 7.28 30.43 -5.37
CA ALA A 255 6.56 31.56 -5.99
C ALA A 255 6.00 32.52 -4.94
N TYR A 256 5.48 32.01 -3.82
CA TYR A 256 5.07 32.81 -2.67
C TYR A 256 6.24 33.65 -2.14
N PHE A 257 7.39 33.03 -1.87
CA PHE A 257 8.60 33.74 -1.42
C PHE A 257 8.96 34.89 -2.38
N THR A 258 9.06 34.59 -3.69
CA THR A 258 9.42 35.61 -4.69
C THR A 258 8.39 36.74 -4.72
N THR A 259 7.11 36.44 -4.56
CA THR A 259 6.06 37.45 -4.52
C THR A 259 6.23 38.37 -3.31
N GLN A 260 6.53 37.82 -2.12
CA GLN A 260 6.76 38.61 -0.92
C GLN A 260 8.03 39.48 -1.03
N TYR A 261 9.12 38.92 -1.56
CA TYR A 261 10.32 39.69 -1.88
C TYR A 261 10.01 40.86 -2.84
N LEU A 262 9.24 40.60 -3.90
CA LEU A 262 8.78 41.62 -4.86
C LEU A 262 7.68 42.54 -4.30
N ALA A 263 7.09 42.25 -3.15
CA ALA A 263 6.19 43.16 -2.46
C ALA A 263 6.97 44.09 -1.51
N ASN A 264 8.11 43.62 -0.97
CA ASN A 264 8.97 44.41 -0.08
C ASN A 264 9.62 45.58 -0.82
N ALA A 265 9.27 46.82 -0.45
CA ALA A 265 9.71 48.03 -1.16
C ALA A 265 11.24 48.23 -1.19
N SER A 266 11.98 47.73 -0.19
CA SER A 266 13.44 47.80 -0.16
C SER A 266 14.12 46.62 -0.84
N ARG A 267 13.36 45.60 -1.26
CA ARG A 267 13.87 44.38 -1.90
C ARG A 267 15.01 43.75 -1.11
N ASN A 268 14.86 43.74 0.22
CA ASN A 268 15.92 43.29 1.12
C ASN A 268 16.14 41.78 1.00
N ALA A 269 17.31 41.38 0.49
CA ALA A 269 17.69 39.98 0.33
C ALA A 269 18.07 39.30 1.66
N ASP A 270 18.34 40.08 2.71
CA ASP A 270 18.64 39.57 4.04
C ASP A 270 17.35 39.19 4.82
N ILE A 271 16.16 39.34 4.23
CA ILE A 271 14.90 38.88 4.82
C ILE A 271 14.56 37.49 4.27
N ASP A 272 14.22 36.57 5.17
CA ASP A 272 13.55 35.32 4.85
C ASP A 272 12.04 35.55 4.71
N TYR A 273 11.53 35.34 3.50
CA TYR A 273 10.13 35.55 3.12
C TYR A 273 9.29 34.27 3.15
N PHE A 274 9.83 33.14 3.61
CA PHE A 274 9.06 31.90 3.71
C PHE A 274 8.04 31.94 4.86
N ALA A 275 8.37 32.59 5.98
CA ALA A 275 7.58 32.54 7.20
C ALA A 275 7.61 33.84 8.00
N ASN A 276 6.71 33.96 8.97
CA ASN A 276 6.73 35.02 9.98
C ASN A 276 7.88 34.81 11.00
N ILE A 277 8.10 35.79 11.87
CA ILE A 277 8.99 35.68 13.02
C ILE A 277 8.61 34.54 13.95
N ASP A 278 9.61 34.01 14.65
CA ASP A 278 9.37 33.16 15.81
C ASP A 278 9.17 34.04 17.06
N THR A 279 7.94 34.11 17.56
CA THR A 279 7.59 34.99 18.68
C THR A 279 8.15 34.52 20.03
N ALA A 280 8.53 33.25 20.17
CA ALA A 280 9.04 32.71 21.43
C ALA A 280 10.55 32.49 21.41
N TRP A 281 11.18 32.39 20.23
CA TRP A 281 12.61 32.25 20.09
C TRP A 281 13.18 33.21 19.04
N ASN A 282 14.11 34.07 19.46
CA ASN A 282 14.77 35.02 18.55
C ASN A 282 15.98 34.39 17.81
N GLY A 283 16.16 33.07 17.86
CA GLY A 283 17.28 32.44 17.18
C GLY A 283 18.67 32.84 17.70
N CYS A 284 19.69 32.46 16.94
CA CYS A 284 21.05 32.94 17.15
C CYS A 284 21.40 34.17 16.30
N GLY A 285 20.75 34.37 15.14
CA GLY A 285 20.84 35.58 14.31
C GLY A 285 22.22 35.94 13.76
N PRO A 286 22.30 36.69 12.65
CA PRO A 286 23.53 37.35 12.24
C PRO A 286 24.15 38.17 13.38
N GLY A 287 25.42 37.89 13.69
CA GLY A 287 26.18 38.62 14.72
C GLY A 287 25.67 38.46 16.16
N GLY A 288 24.83 37.46 16.46
CA GLY A 288 24.31 37.23 17.81
C GLY A 288 23.18 38.18 18.21
N THR A 289 22.61 38.92 17.24
CA THR A 289 21.56 39.93 17.49
C THR A 289 20.13 39.36 17.46
N GLY A 290 20.01 38.06 17.15
CA GLY A 290 18.76 37.36 16.94
C GLY A 290 18.23 37.49 15.51
N GLY A 291 17.64 36.41 15.00
CA GLY A 291 17.24 36.26 13.60
C GLY A 291 15.88 36.87 13.26
N ASN A 292 15.03 37.24 14.23
CA ASN A 292 13.69 37.76 13.92
C ASN A 292 13.72 39.08 13.13
N ALA A 293 14.78 39.87 13.26
CA ALA A 293 14.96 41.10 12.46
C ALA A 293 15.12 40.82 10.96
N TYR A 294 15.38 39.57 10.60
CA TYR A 294 15.65 39.08 9.25
C TYR A 294 14.53 38.14 8.76
N MET A 295 13.37 38.12 9.42
CA MET A 295 12.19 37.36 8.98
C MET A 295 11.11 38.31 8.46
N ASP A 296 10.26 37.84 7.55
CA ASP A 296 9.11 38.60 7.06
C ASP A 296 7.99 38.66 8.11
N THR A 297 8.02 39.68 8.96
CA THR A 297 6.97 39.95 9.96
C THR A 297 5.55 40.08 9.40
N SER A 298 5.40 40.30 8.08
CA SER A 298 4.09 40.43 7.42
C SER A 298 3.57 39.10 6.86
N SER A 299 4.40 38.06 6.81
CA SER A 299 4.03 36.75 6.28
C SER A 299 2.92 36.12 7.15
N PRO A 300 1.76 35.74 6.58
CA PRO A 300 0.73 35.01 7.31
C PRO A 300 1.07 33.53 7.55
N ILE A 301 2.19 33.03 7.00
CA ILE A 301 2.63 31.64 7.18
C ILE A 301 3.48 31.55 8.47
N PRO A 302 3.12 30.71 9.45
CA PRO A 302 3.88 30.58 10.68
C PRO A 302 5.23 29.90 10.45
N ASN A 303 6.21 30.25 11.28
CA ASN A 303 7.49 29.54 11.35
C ASN A 303 7.31 28.20 12.07
N SER A 304 7.89 27.13 11.54
CA SER A 304 7.81 25.79 12.12
C SER A 304 8.64 25.60 13.40
N GLY A 305 9.40 26.61 13.85
CA GLY A 305 10.22 26.64 15.05
C GLY A 305 9.45 26.39 16.35
N ASN A 306 10.11 25.69 17.28
CA ASN A 306 9.56 25.30 18.58
C ASN A 306 9.35 26.52 19.51
N GLY A 307 8.26 27.24 19.28
CA GLY A 307 7.82 28.34 20.13
C GLY A 307 6.92 29.39 19.46
N SER A 308 6.93 29.51 18.13
CA SER A 308 6.05 30.46 17.44
C SER A 308 4.64 29.90 17.24
N ASN A 309 3.61 30.73 17.44
CA ASN A 309 2.19 30.43 17.15
C ASN A 309 1.66 29.07 17.69
N SER A 310 2.16 28.62 18.85
CA SER A 310 1.79 27.33 19.47
C SER A 310 2.15 26.10 18.65
N GLY A 311 3.17 26.19 17.76
CA GLY A 311 3.64 25.10 16.91
C GLY A 311 3.59 23.73 17.62
N PRO A 312 3.16 22.67 16.92
CA PRO A 312 2.82 21.42 17.57
C PRO A 312 4.03 20.95 18.36
N SER A 313 3.88 20.78 19.67
CA SER A 313 4.89 20.14 20.52
C SER A 313 5.08 18.65 20.17
N TYR A 314 4.43 18.18 19.10
CA TYR A 314 4.44 16.83 18.59
C TYR A 314 5.18 16.78 17.27
N TYR A 315 5.88 15.67 17.09
CA TYR A 315 6.75 15.41 15.99
C TYR A 315 5.98 15.04 14.70
N PHE A 316 6.36 15.64 13.57
CA PHE A 316 5.87 15.26 12.23
C PHE A 316 6.25 13.80 11.90
N PRO A 317 5.35 12.93 11.32
CA PRO A 317 4.12 13.26 10.59
C PRO A 317 2.95 13.69 11.46
N GLY A 318 2.86 13.22 12.70
CA GLY A 318 2.01 13.73 13.79
C GLY A 318 0.48 13.80 13.59
N GLU A 319 -0.04 13.84 12.36
CA GLU A 319 -1.42 14.23 12.06
C GLU A 319 -1.90 13.65 10.71
N ASN A 320 -3.10 13.08 10.72
CA ASN A 320 -3.84 12.65 9.54
C ASN A 320 -4.63 13.83 8.95
N PRO A 321 -5.11 13.75 7.69
CA PRO A 321 -5.93 14.81 7.08
C PRO A 321 -7.22 15.18 7.84
N ASP A 322 -7.70 14.30 8.73
CA ASP A 322 -8.87 14.54 9.58
C ASP A 322 -8.54 15.21 10.93
N GLY A 323 -7.27 15.55 11.17
CA GLY A 323 -6.77 16.16 12.39
C GLY A 323 -6.46 15.17 13.52
N SER A 324 -6.64 13.86 13.30
CA SER A 324 -6.27 12.85 14.29
C SER A 324 -4.75 12.61 14.32
N THR A 325 -4.20 12.29 15.49
CA THR A 325 -2.76 12.01 15.61
C THR A 325 -2.39 10.72 14.86
N ALA A 326 -1.44 10.82 13.94
CA ALA A 326 -0.86 9.65 13.28
C ALA A 326 0.24 9.05 14.17
N SER A 327 0.06 7.80 14.61
CA SER A 327 1.16 7.01 15.20
C SER A 327 1.92 6.32 14.08
N TYR A 328 3.20 6.67 13.94
CA TYR A 328 4.09 6.11 12.93
C TYR A 328 5.06 5.12 13.57
N TYR A 329 5.32 3.99 12.90
CA TYR A 329 6.29 2.99 13.34
C TYR A 329 7.69 3.53 13.06
N GLY A 330 8.32 4.11 14.07
CA GLY A 330 9.66 4.67 13.99
C GLY A 330 9.79 5.89 14.89
N THR A 331 10.79 5.90 15.76
CA THR A 331 11.04 6.99 16.71
C THR A 331 11.69 8.22 16.06
N ASN A 332 11.76 8.27 14.73
CA ASN A 332 12.46 9.32 14.02
C ASN A 332 11.52 10.51 13.85
N PHE A 333 11.71 11.49 14.73
CA PHE A 333 10.99 12.73 14.68
C PHE A 333 11.81 13.82 13.99
N LEU A 334 11.12 14.67 13.23
CA LEU A 334 11.69 15.91 12.73
C LEU A 334 11.41 17.03 13.71
N MET A 335 12.46 17.77 14.04
CA MET A 335 12.33 19.02 14.78
C MET A 335 11.99 20.15 13.82
N ASP A 336 11.23 21.12 14.32
CA ASP A 336 10.82 22.31 13.59
C ASP A 336 10.21 22.01 12.21
N VAL A 337 9.31 21.03 12.16
CA VAL A 337 8.50 20.71 10.99
C VAL A 337 7.05 20.64 11.43
N GLN A 338 6.18 21.37 10.73
CA GLN A 338 4.74 21.41 11.01
C GLN A 338 3.94 20.78 9.86
N PRO A 339 2.79 20.15 10.12
CA PRO A 339 1.89 19.73 9.05
C PRO A 339 1.46 20.92 8.18
N ALA A 340 1.26 20.71 6.88
CA ALA A 340 0.83 21.77 5.95
C ALA A 340 -0.54 22.39 6.31
N THR A 341 -1.33 21.75 7.16
CA THR A 341 -2.64 22.22 7.66
C THR A 341 -2.54 23.01 8.96
N TRP A 342 -1.34 23.15 9.52
CA TRP A 342 -1.12 23.84 10.78
C TRP A 342 -1.64 25.30 10.79
N ASP A 343 -1.96 25.80 11.98
CA ASP A 343 -2.46 27.16 12.24
C ASP A 343 -3.68 27.52 11.36
N ASN A 344 -4.74 26.72 11.48
CA ASN A 344 -5.98 26.92 10.72
C ASN A 344 -5.74 26.95 9.20
N ASN A 345 -4.92 26.04 8.68
CA ASN A 345 -4.60 25.92 7.26
C ASN A 345 -3.87 27.16 6.70
N ALA A 346 -3.12 27.91 7.52
CA ALA A 346 -2.45 29.13 7.10
C ALA A 346 -1.56 28.91 5.85
N PHE A 347 -0.76 27.85 5.85
CA PHE A 347 0.11 27.52 4.73
C PHE A 347 -0.70 27.25 3.44
N ILE A 348 -1.64 26.31 3.45
CA ILE A 348 -2.40 25.98 2.22
C ILE A 348 -3.29 27.13 1.73
N ASN A 349 -3.89 27.90 2.63
CA ASN A 349 -4.77 29.02 2.26
C ASN A 349 -4.00 30.12 1.53
N ASN A 350 -2.78 30.45 2.02
CA ASN A 350 -1.97 31.51 1.43
C ASN A 350 -1.31 31.10 0.11
N LEU A 351 -1.09 29.80 -0.11
CA LEU A 351 -0.58 29.29 -1.38
C LEU A 351 -1.70 28.91 -2.37
N GLY A 352 -2.97 29.03 -1.98
CA GLY A 352 -4.11 28.60 -2.81
C GLY A 352 -4.15 27.10 -3.08
N LEU A 353 -3.62 26.29 -2.15
CA LEU A 353 -3.56 24.84 -2.23
C LEU A 353 -4.80 24.19 -1.60
N SER A 354 -5.10 22.97 -2.03
CA SER A 354 -6.15 22.14 -1.43
C SER A 354 -5.55 21.10 -0.49
N LEU A 355 -6.35 20.60 0.46
CA LEU A 355 -5.93 19.50 1.34
C LEU A 355 -5.39 18.29 0.54
N PRO A 356 -6.06 17.78 -0.52
CA PRO A 356 -5.50 16.71 -1.35
C PRO A 356 -4.16 17.02 -2.03
N SER A 357 -3.83 18.29 -2.24
CA SER A 357 -2.55 18.72 -2.84
C SER A 357 -1.38 18.55 -1.87
N VAL A 358 -1.64 18.62 -0.57
CA VAL A 358 -0.64 18.49 0.51
C VAL A 358 -0.75 17.15 1.26
N THR A 359 -1.52 16.21 0.74
CA THR A 359 -1.58 14.82 1.24
C THR A 359 -0.74 13.92 0.32
N SER A 360 0.19 13.17 0.88
CA SER A 360 0.97 12.14 0.17
C SER A 360 0.07 11.07 -0.44
N ALA A 361 0.61 10.25 -1.33
CA ALA A 361 -0.14 9.15 -1.92
C ALA A 361 -0.52 8.08 -0.89
N TRP A 362 0.23 7.99 0.22
CA TRP A 362 -0.07 7.13 1.36
C TRP A 362 -1.10 7.71 2.34
N GLY A 363 -1.67 8.89 2.06
CA GLY A 363 -2.74 9.48 2.87
C GLY A 363 -2.26 10.35 4.05
N PHE A 364 -0.96 10.61 4.19
CA PHE A 364 -0.41 11.45 5.27
C PHE A 364 -0.21 12.89 4.82
N LEU A 365 -0.32 13.83 5.75
CA LEU A 365 -0.02 15.24 5.48
C LEU A 365 1.48 15.44 5.22
N MET A 366 1.79 16.34 4.30
CA MET A 366 3.16 16.83 4.08
C MET A 366 3.58 17.77 5.21
N GLY A 367 4.87 17.77 5.50
CA GLY A 367 5.52 18.60 6.50
C GLY A 367 6.16 19.81 5.85
N ILE A 368 6.06 20.95 6.52
CA ILE A 368 6.65 22.21 6.13
C ILE A 368 7.80 22.51 7.09
N GLY A 369 9.00 22.47 6.55
CA GLY A 369 10.22 22.84 7.25
C GLY A 369 10.66 24.24 6.83
N ASN A 370 10.24 25.27 7.56
CA ASN A 370 10.59 26.67 7.30
C ASN A 370 11.16 27.36 8.55
N GLY A 371 11.67 26.55 9.47
CA GLY A 371 12.27 26.98 10.71
C GLY A 371 13.74 26.55 10.82
N PRO A 372 14.46 27.07 11.80
CA PRO A 372 15.92 27.02 11.89
C PRO A 372 16.52 25.62 12.06
N ASN A 373 15.72 24.67 12.55
CA ASN A 373 16.14 23.27 12.74
C ASN A 373 15.40 22.30 11.82
N SER A 374 14.64 22.82 10.85
CA SER A 374 13.92 21.99 9.89
C SER A 374 14.90 21.15 9.07
N SER A 375 14.54 19.88 8.87
CA SER A 375 15.37 18.79 8.28
C SER A 375 16.30 18.02 9.24
N ASN A 376 16.29 18.27 10.55
CA ASN A 376 17.10 17.47 11.48
C ASN A 376 16.44 16.11 11.78
N TYR A 377 17.08 15.01 11.36
CA TYR A 377 16.77 13.66 11.86
C TYR A 377 17.41 13.48 13.22
N GLY A 378 16.60 13.20 14.24
CA GLY A 378 17.07 12.99 15.61
C GLY A 378 18.27 12.04 15.69
N ASN A 379 19.46 12.59 16.01
CA ASN A 379 20.60 11.95 16.69
C ASN A 379 21.78 12.92 16.93
N GLY A 380 21.52 14.23 17.06
CA GLY A 380 22.56 15.20 17.45
C GLY A 380 23.48 15.66 16.32
N GLU A 381 23.18 15.35 15.06
CA GLU A 381 23.85 15.97 13.92
C GLU A 381 23.36 17.43 13.77
N PRO A 382 24.27 18.41 13.64
CA PRO A 382 23.95 19.82 13.68
C PRO A 382 23.31 20.31 12.37
N TYR A 383 22.28 21.14 12.50
CA TYR A 383 21.88 22.27 11.65
C TYR A 383 22.62 22.40 10.31
N THR A 384 22.28 21.66 9.26
CA THR A 384 23.13 21.67 8.04
C THR A 384 22.45 21.92 6.72
N GLN A 385 21.11 21.98 6.62
CA GLN A 385 20.49 22.18 5.31
C GLN A 385 19.54 23.38 5.22
N ASN A 386 18.82 23.73 6.30
CA ASN A 386 17.98 24.93 6.23
C ASN A 386 18.80 26.22 6.42
N ARG A 387 18.89 27.02 5.35
CA ARG A 387 19.35 28.40 5.43
C ARG A 387 18.22 29.26 5.95
N ASP A 388 18.37 29.69 7.19
CA ASP A 388 17.38 30.42 7.98
C ASP A 388 18.15 31.41 8.89
N PRO A 389 17.73 32.70 8.97
CA PRO A 389 18.42 33.68 9.79
C PRO A 389 18.36 33.39 11.30
N LEU A 390 17.41 32.59 11.78
CA LEU A 390 17.32 32.12 13.16
C LEU A 390 18.34 31.01 13.47
N SER A 391 18.94 30.39 12.46
CA SER A 391 19.89 29.29 12.64
C SER A 391 21.06 29.66 13.55
N CYS A 392 21.53 28.72 14.38
CA CYS A 392 22.75 28.88 15.17
C CYS A 392 24.03 28.56 14.41
N ASN A 393 23.93 28.08 13.18
CA ASN A 393 25.06 27.95 12.28
C ASN A 393 25.21 29.24 11.46
N THR A 394 26.25 30.03 11.72
CA THR A 394 26.48 31.31 11.03
C THR A 394 26.61 31.18 9.51
N ASN A 395 27.00 30.00 8.99
CA ASN A 395 27.08 29.75 7.56
C ASN A 395 25.70 29.62 6.87
N MET A 396 24.63 29.47 7.66
CA MET A 396 23.26 29.27 7.20
C MET A 396 22.37 30.51 7.42
N GLN A 397 22.88 31.56 8.07
CA GLN A 397 22.12 32.78 8.36
C GLN A 397 22.04 33.76 7.19
N SER A 398 22.74 33.48 6.09
CA SER A 398 22.78 34.33 4.90
C SER A 398 22.03 33.72 3.71
N PRO A 399 21.45 34.57 2.84
CA PRO A 399 20.76 34.14 1.65
C PRO A 399 21.67 33.33 0.68
N PRO A 400 21.10 32.51 -0.21
CA PRO A 400 19.67 32.30 -0.39
C PRO A 400 19.04 31.48 0.74
N TYR A 401 17.95 31.96 1.33
CA TYR A 401 17.20 31.23 2.33
C TYR A 401 16.46 30.06 1.68
N THR A 402 16.23 29.02 2.47
CA THR A 402 15.60 27.78 2.00
C THR A 402 14.40 27.43 2.87
N ALA A 403 13.54 26.57 2.34
CA ALA A 403 12.57 25.82 3.11
C ALA A 403 12.48 24.39 2.56
N PHE A 404 11.74 23.51 3.22
CA PHE A 404 11.57 22.12 2.80
C PHE A 404 10.11 21.71 2.77
N ILE A 405 9.75 20.98 1.72
CA ILE A 405 8.55 20.15 1.69
C ILE A 405 8.96 18.71 2.00
N LEU A 406 8.31 18.13 2.99
CA LEU A 406 8.70 16.85 3.58
C LEU A 406 7.53 15.87 3.52
N ALA A 407 7.80 14.60 3.24
CA ALA A 407 6.78 13.55 3.31
C ALA A 407 7.41 12.24 3.78
N TRP A 408 6.69 11.49 4.60
CA TRP A 408 7.08 10.14 4.98
C TRP A 408 6.57 9.14 3.94
N ALA A 409 7.47 8.25 3.54
CA ALA A 409 7.18 7.02 2.83
C ALA A 409 7.38 5.83 3.80
N PRO A 410 7.05 4.58 3.41
CA PRO A 410 7.21 3.43 4.28
C PRO A 410 8.64 3.24 4.81
N ASN A 411 8.78 2.46 5.89
CA ASN A 411 10.04 2.15 6.57
C ASN A 411 10.89 3.36 7.00
N THR A 412 10.24 4.43 7.44
CA THR A 412 10.87 5.68 7.90
C THR A 412 11.69 6.40 6.83
N VAL A 413 11.34 6.25 5.55
CA VAL A 413 11.99 6.99 4.47
C VAL A 413 11.42 8.40 4.40
N LEU A 414 12.27 9.41 4.64
CA LEU A 414 11.91 10.80 4.48
C LEU A 414 12.19 11.27 3.06
N LEU A 415 11.13 11.64 2.35
CA LEU A 415 11.20 12.39 1.11
C LEU A 415 11.37 13.87 1.44
N SER A 416 12.28 14.54 0.74
CA SER A 416 12.57 15.95 0.96
C SER A 416 12.75 16.70 -0.35
N ILE A 417 12.05 17.82 -0.50
CA ILE A 417 12.23 18.76 -1.62
C ILE A 417 12.64 20.12 -1.04
N PRO A 418 13.87 20.59 -1.31
CA PRO A 418 14.27 21.94 -0.95
C PRO A 418 13.53 22.95 -1.83
N VAL A 419 13.13 24.06 -1.21
CA VAL A 419 12.48 25.19 -1.84
C VAL A 419 13.40 26.39 -1.70
N VAL A 420 13.66 27.06 -2.83
CA VAL A 420 14.43 28.30 -2.88
C VAL A 420 13.60 29.31 -3.65
N GLY A 421 13.39 30.48 -3.08
CA GLY A 421 12.75 31.57 -3.80
C GLY A 421 13.75 32.39 -4.62
N ASN A 422 13.24 33.10 -5.63
CA ASN A 422 14.03 34.06 -6.40
C ASN A 422 13.98 35.44 -5.73
N TYR A 423 15.16 36.04 -5.60
CA TYR A 423 15.40 37.46 -5.31
C TYR A 423 15.50 38.27 -6.62
#